data_AF-A0A060BX19-F1
#
_entry.id   AF-A0A060BX19-F1
#
_cell.length_a   1.000
_cell.length_b   1.000
_cell.length_c   1.000
_cell.angle_alpha   90.00
_cell.angle_beta   90.00
_cell.angle_gamma   90.00
#
_symmetry.space_group_name_H-M   'P 1'
#
loop_
_entity.id
_entity.type
_entity.pdbx_description
1 polymer ?
#
loop_
_entity_poly.entity_id
_entity_poly.type
_entity_poly.pdbx_seq_one_letter_code
_entity_poly.pdbx_strand_id
1 'polypeptide(L)'
;MTAAVFAVVGLVALAVQHVVVPYTQPFWGLFDNQLDLDVYRAGAQVVLDGGSLYDAKLLGQMDYTYAPISIPFFIPFAWMSFEVARVVWCAGIVVALYAVIMRSFV
;
A
#
# COMPACT_ATOMS: atom_id res chain seq x y z
N MET A 1 -17.16 14.63 20.79
CA MET A 1 -17.78 13.42 20.20
C MET A 1 -17.44 12.22 21.07
N THR A 2 -18.38 11.31 21.31
CA THR A 2 -18.15 10.11 22.14
C THR A 2 -17.62 8.94 21.30
N ALA A 3 -16.98 7.96 21.94
CA ALA A 3 -16.46 6.76 21.26
C ALA A 3 -17.53 6.02 20.44
N ALA A 4 -18.77 6.02 20.93
CA ALA A 4 -19.92 5.43 20.22
C ALA A 4 -20.18 6.08 18.86
N VAL A 5 -20.07 7.41 18.76
CA VAL A 5 -20.26 8.12 17.49
C VAL A 5 -19.18 7.70 16.48
N PHE A 6 -17.91 7.62 16.91
CA PHE A 6 -16.83 7.17 16.03
C PHE A 6 -17.01 5.72 15.58
N ALA A 7 -17.46 4.83 16.47
CA ALA A 7 -17.73 3.44 16.11
C ALA A 7 -18.82 3.31 15.05
N VAL A 8 -19.93 4.06 15.21
CA VAL A 8 -21.02 4.08 14.22
C VAL A 8 -20.54 4.61 12.88
N VAL A 9 -19.80 5.72 12.87
CA VAL A 9 -19.24 6.30 11.63
C VAL A 9 -18.28 5.30 10.95
N GLY A 10 -17.44 4.61 11.71
CA GLY A 10 -16.53 3.58 11.18
C GLY A 10 -17.29 2.41 10.53
N LEU A 11 -18.34 1.90 11.18
CA LEU A 11 -19.18 0.83 10.62
C LEU A 11 -19.89 1.27 9.33
N VAL A 12 -20.42 2.50 9.31
CA VAL A 12 -21.05 3.06 8.11
C VAL A 12 -20.03 3.20 6.98
N ALA A 13 -18.82 3.68 7.28
CA ALA A 13 -17.75 3.80 6.28
C ALA A 13 -17.38 2.44 5.65
N LEU A 14 -17.26 1.39 6.47
CA LEU A 14 -17.02 0.03 5.97
C LEU A 14 -18.18 -0.47 5.09
N ALA A 15 -19.43 -0.27 5.52
CA ALA A 15 -20.60 -0.66 4.73
C ALA A 15 -20.66 0.07 3.38
N VAL A 16 -20.44 1.40 3.36
CA VAL A 16 -20.38 2.19 2.13
C VAL A 16 -19.25 1.73 1.22
N GLN A 17 -18.06 1.47 1.79
CA GLN A 17 -16.95 0.91 1.02
C GLN A 17 -17.38 -0.37 0.32
N HIS A 18 -17.96 -1.35 1.01
CA HIS A 18 -18.37 -2.62 0.41
C HIS A 18 -19.35 -2.45 -0.77
N VAL A 19 -20.28 -1.50 -0.64
CA VAL A 19 -21.29 -1.22 -1.67
C VAL A 19 -20.68 -0.58 -2.90
N VAL A 20 -19.71 0.33 -2.72
CA VAL A 20 -19.07 1.05 -3.83
C VAL A 20 -17.92 0.26 -4.46
N VAL A 21 -17.09 -0.36 -3.62
CA VAL A 21 -15.95 -1.20 -3.98
C VAL A 21 -16.00 -2.48 -3.13
N PRO A 22 -16.44 -3.61 -3.71
CA PRO A 22 -16.47 -4.88 -3.00
C PRO A 22 -15.13 -5.19 -2.34
N TYR A 23 -15.15 -5.78 -1.15
CA TYR A 23 -13.91 -6.02 -0.39
C TYR A 23 -12.92 -6.95 -1.10
N THR A 24 -13.43 -7.80 -1.98
CA THR A 24 -12.67 -8.74 -2.81
C THR A 24 -12.48 -8.22 -4.25
N GLN A 25 -12.80 -6.96 -4.52
CA GLN A 25 -12.57 -6.36 -5.82
C GLN A 25 -11.07 -6.42 -6.13
N PRO A 26 -10.65 -6.98 -7.28
CA PRO A 26 -9.23 -7.06 -7.60
C PRO A 26 -8.56 -5.69 -7.57
N PHE A 27 -7.36 -5.60 -7.00
CA PHE A 27 -6.53 -4.40 -6.89
C PHE A 27 -7.07 -3.25 -6.02
N TRP A 28 -8.38 -3.18 -5.75
CA TRP A 28 -9.02 -2.02 -5.12
C TRP A 28 -9.78 -2.37 -3.84
N GLY A 29 -10.17 -3.63 -3.69
CA GLY A 29 -10.91 -4.13 -2.54
C GLY A 29 -10.04 -4.14 -1.29
N LEU A 30 -10.67 -4.02 -0.11
CA LEU A 30 -9.96 -3.99 1.18
C LEU A 30 -8.92 -5.11 1.34
N PHE A 31 -9.20 -6.30 0.80
CA PHE A 31 -8.33 -7.47 0.91
C PHE A 31 -7.39 -7.68 -0.28
N ASP A 32 -7.43 -6.82 -1.29
CA ASP A 32 -6.58 -6.91 -2.48
C ASP A 32 -5.97 -5.55 -2.91
N ASN A 33 -6.14 -4.51 -2.10
CA ASN A 33 -5.66 -3.16 -2.36
C ASN A 33 -4.16 -3.01 -2.03
N GLN A 34 -3.31 -3.70 -2.78
CA GLN A 34 -1.85 -3.71 -2.63
C GLN A 34 -1.12 -3.55 -3.97
N LEU A 35 -1.83 -3.07 -5.00
CA LEU A 35 -1.26 -2.84 -6.33
C LEU A 35 -0.06 -1.90 -6.28
N ASP A 36 -0.19 -0.78 -5.56
CA ASP A 36 0.88 0.21 -5.44
C ASP A 36 2.15 -0.38 -4.85
N LEU A 37 2.04 -1.22 -3.81
CA LEU A 37 3.19 -1.90 -3.21
C LEU A 37 3.90 -2.77 -4.25
N ASP A 38 3.14 -3.45 -5.11
CA ASP A 38 3.72 -4.29 -6.16
C ASP A 38 4.36 -3.45 -7.28
N VAL A 39 3.77 -2.30 -7.64
CA VAL A 39 4.38 -1.34 -8.59
C VAL A 39 5.69 -0.79 -8.04
N TYR A 40 5.74 -0.44 -6.76
CA TYR A 40 6.98 0.00 -6.11
C TYR A 40 8.06 -1.08 -6.11
N ARG A 41 7.69 -2.33 -5.81
CA ARG A 41 8.62 -3.48 -5.85
C ARG A 41 9.13 -3.76 -7.25
N ALA A 42 8.23 -3.80 -8.23
CA ALA A 42 8.59 -4.03 -9.63
C ALA A 42 9.48 -2.91 -10.18
N GLY A 43 9.16 -1.64 -9.88
CA GLY A 43 9.99 -0.51 -10.24
C GLY A 43 11.38 -0.58 -9.60
N ALA A 44 11.48 -0.96 -8.32
CA ALA A 44 12.76 -1.17 -7.67
C ALA A 44 13.56 -2.31 -8.32
N GLN A 45 12.91 -3.41 -8.71
CA GLN A 45 13.54 -4.50 -9.44
C GLN A 45 14.09 -4.03 -10.80
N VAL A 46 13.33 -3.24 -11.56
CA VAL A 46 13.79 -2.66 -12.84
C VAL A 46 15.09 -1.88 -12.66
N VAL A 47 15.19 -1.05 -11.62
CA VAL A 47 16.40 -0.27 -11.33
C VAL A 47 17.57 -1.17 -10.91
N LEU A 48 17.31 -2.21 -10.10
CA LEU A 48 18.32 -3.20 -9.71
C LEU A 48 18.86 -3.98 -10.90
N ASP A 49 18.02 -4.23 -11.90
CA ASP A 49 18.39 -4.89 -13.15
C ASP A 49 19.08 -3.94 -14.16
N GLY A 50 19.27 -2.67 -13.80
CA GLY A 50 19.89 -1.65 -14.65
C GLY A 50 18.97 -1.06 -15.72
N GLY A 51 17.66 -1.28 -15.62
CA GLY A 51 16.66 -0.75 -16.53
C GLY A 51 16.29 0.71 -16.27
N SER A 52 15.63 1.32 -17.26
CA SER A 52 15.03 2.65 -17.14
C SER A 52 13.66 2.57 -16.50
N LEU A 53 13.50 3.19 -15.33
CA LEU A 53 12.29 3.10 -14.52
C LEU A 53 11.02 3.57 -15.25
N TYR A 54 11.13 4.66 -16.02
CA TYR A 54 9.99 5.30 -16.70
C TYR A 54 9.72 4.78 -18.11
N ASP A 55 10.63 3.97 -18.67
CA ASP A 55 10.41 3.31 -19.95
C ASP A 55 9.86 1.88 -19.77
N ALA A 56 9.93 1.34 -18.55
CA ALA A 56 9.47 0.00 -18.23
C ALA A 56 7.94 -0.07 -18.08
N LYS A 57 7.36 -1.19 -18.53
CA LYS A 57 5.97 -1.56 -18.24
C LYS A 57 5.93 -2.55 -17.09
N LEU A 58 5.24 -2.19 -16.02
CA LEU A 58 5.13 -2.95 -14.79
C LEU A 58 3.76 -3.65 -14.73
N LEU A 59 3.72 -4.83 -14.10
CA LEU A 59 2.47 -5.56 -13.80
C LEU A 59 1.49 -5.62 -14.98
N GLY A 60 2.00 -6.02 -16.14
CA GLY A 60 1.28 -5.97 -17.41
C GLY A 60 1.67 -4.75 -18.22
N GLN A 61 0.94 -3.64 -18.10
CA GLN A 61 1.10 -2.44 -18.93
C GLN A 61 1.14 -1.13 -18.13
N MET A 62 1.36 -1.21 -16.81
CA MET A 62 1.35 -0.04 -15.94
C MET A 62 2.66 0.73 -16.04
N ASP A 63 2.56 2.06 -15.99
CA ASP A 63 3.71 2.95 -15.88
C ASP A 63 4.09 3.16 -14.42
N TYR A 64 5.38 3.42 -14.19
CA TYR A 64 5.81 3.93 -12.91
C TYR A 64 5.47 5.43 -12.79
N THR A 65 4.56 5.79 -11.90
CA THR A 65 4.07 7.18 -11.76
C THR A 65 4.60 7.90 -10.52
N TYR A 66 5.38 7.21 -9.68
CA TYR A 66 5.90 7.75 -8.43
C TYR A 66 7.24 8.45 -8.63
N ALA A 67 7.64 9.25 -7.62
CA ALA A 67 8.92 9.94 -7.63
C ALA A 67 10.08 8.94 -7.51
N PRO A 68 11.22 9.09 -8.24
CA PRO A 68 12.30 8.11 -8.23
C PRO A 68 12.92 7.89 -6.85
N ILE A 69 12.80 8.89 -5.97
CA ILE A 69 13.32 8.83 -4.59
C ILE A 69 12.66 7.72 -3.76
N SER A 70 11.50 7.19 -4.16
CA SER A 70 10.89 6.02 -3.51
C SER A 70 11.71 4.74 -3.70
N ILE A 71 12.46 4.61 -4.80
CA ILE A 71 13.15 3.37 -5.17
C ILE A 71 14.09 2.86 -4.08
N PRO A 72 14.99 3.67 -3.50
CA PRO A 72 15.82 3.24 -2.37
C PRO A 72 15.03 2.64 -1.20
N PHE A 73 13.83 3.14 -0.91
CA PHE A 73 12.99 2.64 0.18
C PHE A 73 12.32 1.30 -0.14
N PHE A 74 12.07 1.03 -1.42
CA PHE A 74 11.38 -0.19 -1.88
C PHE A 74 12.33 -1.27 -2.41
N ILE A 75 13.63 -0.99 -2.57
CA ILE A 75 14.65 -2.01 -2.86
C ILE A 75 14.58 -3.20 -1.89
N PRO A 76 14.49 -3.02 -0.55
CA PRO A 76 14.36 -4.15 0.36
C PRO A 76 13.13 -5.02 0.09
N PHE A 77 12.04 -4.43 -0.40
CA PHE A 77 10.80 -5.13 -0.72
C PHE A 77 10.86 -5.87 -2.07
N ALA A 78 11.71 -5.44 -3.00
CA ALA A 78 11.94 -6.15 -4.26
C ALA A 78 12.54 -7.54 -4.03
N TRP A 79 13.34 -7.71 -2.97
CA TRP A 79 13.92 -9.01 -2.58
C TRP A 79 12.95 -9.94 -1.83
N MET A 80 11.77 -9.45 -1.45
CA MET A 80 10.75 -10.24 -0.78
C MET A 80 9.78 -10.84 -1.82
N SER A 81 9.16 -11.98 -1.52
CA SER A 81 7.94 -12.37 -2.23
C SER A 81 6.82 -11.34 -1.97
N PHE A 82 5.83 -11.26 -2.85
CA PHE A 82 4.75 -10.28 -2.69
C PHE A 82 4.00 -10.46 -1.36
N GLU A 83 3.71 -11.70 -0.98
CA GLU A 83 3.03 -11.98 0.30
C GLU A 83 3.84 -11.52 1.51
N VAL A 84 5.16 -11.73 1.51
CA VAL A 84 6.03 -11.27 2.60
C VAL A 84 6.07 -9.74 2.62
N ALA A 85 6.25 -9.10 1.46
CA ALA A 85 6.25 -7.65 1.34
C ALA A 85 4.94 -7.04 1.86
N ARG A 86 3.80 -7.64 1.50
CA ARG A 86 2.47 -7.23 1.94
C ARG A 86 2.35 -7.27 3.46
N VAL A 87 2.77 -8.37 4.09
CA VAL A 87 2.72 -8.50 5.56
C VAL A 87 3.62 -7.46 6.23
N VAL A 88 4.85 -7.30 5.75
CA VAL A 88 5.81 -6.33 6.29
C VAL A 88 5.28 -4.90 6.15
N TRP A 89 4.72 -4.55 4.99
CA TRP A 89 4.17 -3.23 4.71
C TRP A 89 2.96 -2.91 5.61
N CYS A 90 2.00 -3.85 5.71
CA CYS A 90 0.85 -3.70 6.59
C CYS A 90 1.25 -3.54 8.05
N ALA A 91 2.18 -4.38 8.54
CA ALA A 91 2.70 -4.26 9.90
C ALA A 91 3.39 -2.90 10.11
N GLY A 92 4.19 -2.45 9.15
CA GLY A 92 4.85 -1.15 9.17
C GLY A 92 3.85 0.01 9.25
N ILE A 93 2.77 -0.01 8.47
CA ILE A 93 1.70 0.99 8.53
C ILE A 93 1.04 1.02 9.92
N VAL A 94 0.71 -0.14 10.49
CA VAL A 94 0.09 -0.20 11.82
C VAL A 94 1.02 0.35 12.89
N VAL A 95 2.31 -0.01 12.85
CA VAL A 95 3.33 0.52 13.78
C VAL A 95 3.49 2.03 13.62
N ALA A 96 3.56 2.52 12.38
CA ALA A 96 3.68 3.95 12.10
C ALA A 96 2.45 4.73 12.57
N LEU A 97 1.24 4.23 12.29
CA LEU A 97 -0.01 4.82 12.76
C LEU A 97 -0.06 4.89 14.29
N TYR A 98 0.27 3.79 14.96
CA TYR A 98 0.35 3.75 16.42
C TYR A 98 1.35 4.79 16.95
N ALA A 99 2.56 4.85 16.36
CA ALA A 99 3.57 5.82 16.75
C ALA A 99 3.08 7.26 16.58
N VAL A 100 2.43 7.59 15.46
CA VAL A 100 1.85 8.93 15.19
C VAL A 100 0.77 9.28 16.22
N ILE A 101 -0.14 8.34 16.50
CA ILE A 101 -1.18 8.51 17.53
C ILE A 101 -0.52 8.83 18.87
N MET A 102 0.42 8.00 19.32
CA MET A 102 1.08 8.21 20.60
C MET A 102 1.78 9.57 20.66
N ARG A 103 2.50 9.96 19.61
CA ARG A 103 3.19 11.26 19.51
C ARG A 103 2.26 12.47 19.45
N SER A 104 0.98 12.28 19.14
CA SER A 104 -0.01 13.35 19.12
C SER A 104 -0.56 13.69 20.51
N PHE A 105 -0.31 12.84 21.52
CA PHE A 105 -0.80 12.99 22.89
C PHE A 105 0.32 13.16 23.93
N VAL A 106 1.58 13.26 23.51
CA VAL A 106 2.74 13.64 24.35
C VAL A 106 3.33 14.97 23.92
#